data_AF-A0A942A5U3-F1
#
_entry.id   AF-A0A942A5U3-F1
#
_cell.length_a   1.000
_cell.length_b   1.000
_cell.length_c   1.000
_cell.angle_alpha   90.00
_cell.angle_beta   90.00
_cell.angle_gamma   90.00
#
_symmetry.space_group_name_H-M   'P 1'
#
loop_
_entity.id
_entity.type
_entity.pdbx_description
1 polymer ?
#
loop_
_entity_poly.entity_id
_entity_poly.type
_entity_poly.pdbx_seq_one_letter_code
_entity_poly.pdbx_strand_id
1 'polypeptide(L)'
;MKQLFLCLLLGISPCLYAVNNLRLPGVRCMGMGECGVVQSALFNPAVVALDSYKSFDINYFNYYGLKELGTVGMSFSYPNNLLSAGVNISSFGYDRYRESMFRVFLGKSLTEKWTVGISIQ
;
A
#
# COMPACT_ATOMS: atom_id res chain seq x y z
N MET A 1 24.58 -4.15 22.60
CA MET A 1 25.32 -2.89 22.32
C MET A 1 26.17 -2.97 21.04
N LYS A 2 27.05 -3.98 20.85
CA LYS A 2 27.87 -4.08 19.62
C LYS A 2 27.07 -4.17 18.31
N GLN A 3 25.96 -4.92 18.29
CA GLN A 3 25.14 -5.06 17.07
C GLN A 3 24.35 -3.78 16.73
N LEU A 4 23.95 -3.00 17.74
CA LEU A 4 23.23 -1.74 17.55
C LEU A 4 24.13 -0.68 16.88
N PHE A 5 25.41 -0.66 17.26
CA PHE A 5 26.42 0.20 16.66
C PHE A 5 26.73 -0.18 15.21
N LEU A 6 26.70 -1.48 14.90
CA LEU A 6 26.87 -2.02 13.54
C LEU A 6 25.70 -1.62 12.62
N CYS A 7 24.45 -1.69 13.11
CA CYS A 7 23.28 -1.23 12.36
C CYS A 7 23.35 0.28 12.06
N LEU A 8 23.79 1.08 13.04
CA LEU A 8 24.01 2.52 12.89
C LEU A 8 25.09 2.85 11.84
N LEU A 9 26.22 2.11 11.86
CA LEU A 9 27.31 2.24 10.88
C LEU A 9 26.90 1.82 9.47
N LEU A 10 26.00 0.85 9.33
CA LEU A 10 25.47 0.39 8.05
C LEU A 10 24.31 1.26 7.53
N GLY A 11 23.90 2.31 8.26
CA GLY A 11 22.76 3.15 7.89
C GLY A 11 21.41 2.44 7.97
N ILE A 12 21.36 1.26 8.60
CA ILE A 12 20.15 0.45 8.76
C ILE A 12 19.49 0.90 10.05
N SER A 13 18.46 1.75 9.95
CA SER A 13 17.65 2.13 11.12
C SER A 13 16.71 0.97 11.48
N PRO A 14 16.82 0.36 12.68
CA PRO A 14 15.89 -0.66 13.11
C PRO A 14 14.63 0.01 13.67
N CYS A 15 13.87 0.69 12.81
CA CYS A 15 12.50 1.09 13.14
C CYS A 15 11.56 -0.09 12.91
N LEU A 16 11.72 -1.15 13.71
CA LEU A 16 10.77 -2.26 13.77
C LEU A 16 9.62 -1.84 14.68
N TYR A 17 8.70 -1.04 14.14
CA TYR A 17 7.38 -0.91 14.74
C TYR A 17 6.54 -2.10 14.28
N ALA A 18 5.88 -2.78 15.23
CA ALA A 18 4.78 -3.67 14.90
C ALA A 18 3.63 -2.80 14.38
N VAL A 19 3.64 -2.51 13.08
CA VAL A 19 2.52 -1.84 12.43
C VAL A 19 1.44 -2.90 12.24
N ASN A 20 0.28 -2.70 12.86
CA ASN A 20 -0.92 -3.50 12.58
C ASN A 20 -1.44 -3.17 11.17
N ASN A 21 -0.72 -3.65 10.16
CA ASN A 21 -1.17 -3.62 8.78
C ASN A 21 -2.14 -4.78 8.56
N LEU A 22 -3.36 -4.63 9.09
CA LEU A 22 -4.48 -5.53 8.78
C LEU A 22 -4.79 -5.55 7.28
N ARG A 23 -4.28 -4.56 6.54
CA ARG A 23 -4.46 -4.39 5.11
C ARG A 23 -3.10 -4.33 4.45
N LEU A 24 -2.93 -5.21 3.48
CA LEU A 24 -1.67 -5.42 2.80
C LEU A 24 -1.68 -4.69 1.47
N PRO A 25 -0.48 -4.31 0.97
CA PRO A 25 -0.38 -3.88 -0.41
C PRO A 25 -0.63 -5.08 -1.33
N GLY A 26 -0.87 -4.82 -2.61
CA GLY A 26 -1.12 -5.89 -3.57
C GLY A 26 0.01 -6.92 -3.67
N VAL A 27 -0.29 -8.11 -4.21
CA VAL A 27 0.63 -9.27 -4.20
C VAL A 27 1.99 -8.94 -4.84
N ARG A 28 2.00 -8.07 -5.86
CA ARG A 28 3.22 -7.56 -6.50
C ARG A 28 4.16 -6.88 -5.50
N CYS A 29 3.62 -6.01 -4.64
CA CYS A 29 4.41 -5.31 -3.63
C CYS A 29 4.94 -6.28 -2.57
N MET A 30 4.13 -7.27 -2.19
CA MET A 30 4.53 -8.33 -1.25
C MET A 30 5.70 -9.15 -1.81
N GLY A 31 5.62 -9.56 -3.07
CA GLY A 31 6.71 -10.28 -3.76
C GLY A 31 8.01 -9.48 -3.89
N MET A 32 7.95 -8.16 -3.75
CA MET A 32 9.12 -7.27 -3.74
C MET A 32 9.67 -6.96 -2.34
N GLY A 33 9.32 -7.78 -1.34
CA GLY A 33 9.77 -7.57 0.04
C GLY A 33 9.07 -6.38 0.70
N GLU A 34 7.77 -6.21 0.42
CA GLU A 34 6.92 -5.17 1.04
C GLU A 34 7.36 -3.73 0.74
N CYS A 35 7.86 -3.47 -0.47
CA CYS A 35 8.23 -2.13 -0.94
C CYS A 35 7.00 -1.25 -1.24
N GLY A 36 6.16 -1.01 -0.22
CA GLY A 36 4.86 -0.34 -0.32
C GLY A 36 4.93 1.11 -0.75
N VAL A 37 6.00 1.81 -0.36
CA VAL A 37 6.17 3.25 -0.63
C VAL A 37 6.27 3.54 -2.13
N VAL A 38 6.82 2.62 -2.92
CA VAL A 38 7.02 2.82 -4.36
C VAL A 38 5.97 2.07 -5.19
N GLN A 39 5.46 0.95 -4.68
CA GLN A 39 4.62 0.03 -5.48
C GLN A 39 3.14 0.02 -5.11
N SER A 40 2.72 0.74 -4.07
CA SER A 40 1.34 0.66 -3.58
C SER A 40 0.74 2.04 -3.30
N ALA A 41 -0.36 2.34 -4.00
CA ALA A 41 -1.19 3.51 -3.75
C ALA A 41 -1.78 3.52 -2.32
N LEU A 42 -1.92 2.33 -1.69
CA LEU A 42 -2.40 2.21 -0.30
C LEU A 42 -1.44 2.89 0.69
N PHE A 43 -0.13 2.78 0.46
CA PHE A 43 0.88 3.38 1.34
C PHE A 43 1.39 4.73 0.83
N ASN A 44 1.39 4.92 -0.49
CA ASN A 44 1.80 6.18 -1.11
C ASN A 44 0.84 6.55 -2.25
N PRO A 45 -0.17 7.42 -2.01
CA PRO A 45 -1.10 7.83 -3.05
C PRO A 45 -0.44 8.54 -4.23
N ALA A 46 0.76 9.09 -4.09
CA ALA A 46 1.45 9.78 -5.18
C ALA A 46 1.81 8.82 -6.34
N VAL A 47 1.94 7.52 -6.06
CA VAL A 47 2.28 6.50 -7.06
C VAL A 47 1.23 6.42 -8.17
N VAL A 48 -0.04 6.73 -7.91
CA VAL A 48 -1.11 6.68 -8.92
C VAL A 48 -0.86 7.63 -10.11
N ALA A 49 -0.09 8.70 -9.89
CA ALA A 49 0.27 9.64 -10.95
C ALA A 49 1.55 9.27 -11.71
N LEU A 50 2.27 8.25 -11.24
CA LEU A 50 3.46 7.70 -11.88
C LEU A 50 3.12 6.47 -12.75
N ASP A 51 1.95 5.87 -12.55
CA ASP A 51 1.49 4.75 -13.37
C ASP A 51 1.29 5.18 -14.82
N SER A 52 1.82 4.41 -15.76
CA SER A 52 1.68 4.69 -17.20
C SER A 52 0.37 4.16 -17.79
N TYR A 53 -0.29 3.23 -17.10
CA TYR A 53 -1.46 2.51 -17.61
C TYR A 53 -2.55 2.41 -16.56
N LYS A 54 -3.81 2.40 -17.02
CA LYS A 54 -4.95 2.05 -16.19
C LYS A 54 -4.75 0.63 -15.68
N SER A 55 -4.91 0.44 -14.38
CA SER A 55 -4.69 -0.85 -13.74
C SER A 55 -5.88 -1.22 -12.89
N PHE A 56 -6.13 -2.52 -12.84
CA PHE A 56 -7.18 -3.12 -12.05
C PHE A 56 -6.59 -4.35 -11.36
N ASP A 57 -6.87 -4.48 -10.08
CA ASP A 57 -6.16 -5.40 -9.20
C ASP A 57 -7.13 -5.98 -8.16
N ILE A 58 -7.04 -7.29 -7.94
CA ILE A 58 -7.79 -8.02 -6.93
C ILE A 58 -6.78 -8.87 -6.17
N ASN A 59 -6.74 -8.72 -4.86
CA ASN A 59 -5.87 -9.49 -3.99
C ASN A 59 -6.67 -10.21 -2.91
N TYR A 60 -6.19 -11.39 -2.56
CA TYR A 60 -6.61 -12.12 -1.38
C TYR A 60 -5.37 -12.56 -0.61
N PHE A 61 -5.37 -12.28 0.68
CA PHE A 61 -4.27 -12.61 1.58
C PHE A 61 -4.78 -13.38 2.79
N ASN A 62 -4.07 -14.45 3.13
CA ASN A 62 -4.31 -15.22 4.34
C ASN A 62 -2.99 -15.80 4.85
N TYR A 63 -2.36 -15.13 5.82
CA TYR A 63 -1.08 -15.56 6.38
C TYR A 63 -1.17 -16.85 7.19
N TYR A 64 -2.31 -17.11 7.82
CA TYR A 64 -2.45 -18.15 8.84
C TYR A 64 -3.28 -19.34 8.38
N GLY A 65 -3.81 -19.30 7.15
CA GLY A 65 -4.76 -20.31 6.65
C GLY A 65 -6.11 -20.31 7.38
N LEU A 66 -6.34 -19.35 8.28
CA LEU A 66 -7.58 -19.19 9.03
C LEU A 66 -8.55 -18.34 8.22
N LYS A 67 -9.79 -18.82 8.07
CA LYS A 67 -10.80 -18.11 7.27
C LYS A 67 -11.13 -16.73 7.87
N GLU A 68 -10.91 -16.60 9.16
CA GLU A 68 -11.24 -15.44 9.96
C GLU A 68 -10.22 -14.30 9.85
N LEU A 69 -9.00 -14.60 9.40
CA LEU A 69 -7.90 -13.63 9.27
C LEU A 69 -7.58 -13.30 7.80
N GLY A 70 -8.50 -13.63 6.89
CA GLY A 70 -8.39 -13.29 5.49
C GLY A 70 -8.59 -11.79 5.24
N THR A 71 -7.82 -11.26 4.31
CA THR A 71 -8.04 -9.93 3.72
C THR A 71 -8.36 -10.09 2.25
N VAL A 72 -9.45 -9.49 1.79
CA VAL A 72 -9.73 -9.33 0.36
C VAL A 72 -9.67 -7.85 0.01
N GLY A 73 -9.05 -7.54 -1.13
CA GLY A 73 -8.89 -6.18 -1.61
C GLY A 73 -9.09 -6.10 -3.11
N MET A 74 -9.68 -5.00 -3.56
CA MET A 74 -9.83 -4.63 -4.96
C MET A 74 -9.31 -3.20 -5.11
N SER A 75 -8.52 -2.95 -6.15
CA SER A 75 -8.00 -1.63 -6.45
C SER A 75 -8.19 -1.31 -7.93
N PHE A 76 -8.48 -0.06 -8.22
CA PHE A 76 -8.53 0.46 -9.57
C PHE A 76 -7.76 1.78 -9.63
N SER A 77 -6.88 1.91 -10.61
CA SER A 77 -6.10 3.12 -10.84
C SER A 77 -6.34 3.64 -12.24
N TYR A 78 -6.60 4.94 -12.32
CA TYR A 78 -6.77 5.70 -13.55
C TYR A 78 -5.71 6.82 -13.59
N PRO A 79 -4.54 6.55 -14.20
CA PRO A 79 -3.57 7.60 -14.45
C PRO A 79 -4.07 8.53 -15.55
N ASN A 80 -3.83 9.82 -15.37
CA ASN A 80 -4.19 10.88 -16.31
C ASN A 80 -3.21 12.05 -16.19
N ASN A 81 -2.96 12.74 -17.29
CA ASN A 81 -1.97 13.83 -17.38
C ASN A 81 -2.31 15.03 -16.48
N LEU A 82 -3.59 15.26 -16.19
CA LEU A 82 -4.02 16.43 -15.41
C LEU A 82 -4.15 16.14 -13.90
N LEU A 83 -4.81 15.02 -13.59
CA LEU A 83 -5.04 14.51 -12.24
C LEU A 83 -5.31 13.01 -12.31
N SER A 84 -4.41 12.22 -11.72
CA SER A 84 -4.56 10.78 -11.62
C SER A 84 -5.37 10.43 -10.39
N ALA A 85 -6.20 9.40 -10.49
CA ALA A 85 -7.09 9.00 -9.42
C ALA A 85 -7.18 7.49 -9.32
N GLY A 86 -7.51 6.99 -8.14
CA GLY A 86 -7.75 5.56 -7.93
C GLY A 86 -8.68 5.32 -6.75
N VAL A 87 -9.15 4.09 -6.66
CA VAL A 87 -9.97 3.61 -5.54
C VAL A 87 -9.41 2.29 -5.04
N ASN A 88 -9.50 2.06 -3.74
CA ASN A 88 -9.23 0.77 -3.11
C ASN A 88 -10.40 0.43 -2.18
N ILE A 89 -10.88 -0.80 -2.32
CA ILE A 89 -11.89 -1.38 -1.45
C ILE A 89 -11.23 -2.60 -0.82
N SER A 90 -11.17 -2.64 0.50
CA SER A 90 -10.63 -3.81 1.20
C SER A 90 -11.52 -4.20 2.36
N SER A 91 -11.55 -5.50 2.66
CA SER A 91 -12.25 -6.05 3.81
C SER A 91 -11.34 -7.06 4.50
N PHE A 92 -11.17 -6.86 5.79
CA PHE A 92 -10.44 -7.75 6.69
C PHE A 92 -11.42 -8.37 7.69
N GLY A 93 -11.22 -9.64 8.06
CA GLY A 93 -11.91 -10.25 9.19
C GLY A 93 -13.23 -10.96 8.85
N TYR A 94 -13.73 -11.72 9.83
CA TYR A 94 -14.98 -12.49 9.77
C TYR A 94 -16.17 -11.73 10.36
N ASP A 95 -17.40 -12.19 10.11
CA ASP A 95 -18.69 -11.52 10.38
C ASP A 95 -18.76 -10.58 11.59
N ARG A 96 -18.26 -10.99 12.77
CA ARG A 96 -18.34 -10.18 14.01
C ARG A 96 -17.29 -9.07 14.11
N TYR A 97 -16.16 -9.21 13.45
CA TYR A 97 -15.02 -8.28 13.49
C TYR A 97 -14.58 -7.86 12.09
N ARG A 98 -15.53 -7.78 11.15
CA ARG A 98 -15.25 -7.40 9.77
C ARG A 98 -14.96 -5.90 9.70
N GLU A 99 -13.75 -5.56 9.27
CA GLU A 99 -13.39 -4.19 8.96
C GLU A 99 -13.33 -3.97 7.45
N SER A 100 -14.25 -3.15 6.94
CA SER A 100 -14.22 -2.72 5.55
C SER A 100 -13.63 -1.31 5.43
N MET A 101 -12.87 -1.09 4.36
CA MET A 101 -12.25 0.18 4.00
C MET A 101 -12.65 0.50 2.56
N PHE A 102 -13.08 1.73 2.35
CA PHE A 102 -13.17 2.34 1.03
C PHE A 102 -12.20 3.52 1.04
N ARG A 103 -11.28 3.57 0.08
CA ARG A 103 -10.28 4.63 0.01
C ARG A 103 -10.22 5.18 -1.40
N VAL A 104 -10.18 6.50 -1.51
CA VAL A 104 -9.95 7.21 -2.77
C VAL A 104 -8.56 7.82 -2.73
N PHE A 105 -7.81 7.66 -3.81
CA PHE A 105 -6.49 8.24 -4.01
C PHE A 105 -6.57 9.28 -5.12
N LEU A 106 -5.89 10.40 -4.91
CA LEU A 106 -5.65 11.42 -5.91
C LEU A 106 -4.16 11.68 -5.96
N GLY A 107 -3.60 11.73 -7.17
CA GLY A 107 -2.19 11.99 -7.40
C GLY A 107 -2.00 13.00 -8.52
N LYS A 108 -1.02 13.90 -8.34
CA LYS A 108 -0.63 14.87 -9.35
C LYS A 108 0.87 15.07 -9.37
N SER A 109 1.46 15.00 -10.56
CA SER A 109 2.81 15.46 -10.80
C SER A 109 2.81 17.00 -10.85
N LEU A 110 3.59 17.62 -9.97
CA LEU A 110 3.81 19.07 -9.94
C LEU A 110 4.98 19.47 -10.83
N THR A 111 5.96 18.59 -10.95
CA THR A 111 7.19 18.75 -11.74
C THR A 111 7.70 17.36 -12.09
N GLU A 112 8.62 17.24 -13.05
CA GLU A 112 9.26 15.97 -13.45
C GLU A 112 9.84 15.15 -12.26
N LYS A 113 10.18 15.82 -11.15
CA LYS A 113 10.76 15.19 -9.96
C LYS A 113 9.81 15.08 -8.77
N TRP A 114 8.74 15.89 -8.76
CA TRP A 114 7.87 16.04 -7.59
C TRP A 114 6.46 15.62 -7.94
N THR A 115 5.99 14.60 -7.23
CA THR A 115 4.63 14.10 -7.33
C THR A 115 4.02 14.07 -5.94
N VAL A 116 2.82 14.58 -5.83
CA VAL A 116 2.08 14.65 -4.58
C VAL A 116 0.82 13.82 -4.70
N GLY A 117 0.47 13.11 -3.65
CA GLY A 117 -0.78 12.36 -3.58
C GLY A 117 -1.49 12.59 -2.26
N ILE A 118 -2.81 12.51 -2.30
CA ILE A 118 -3.72 12.61 -1.17
C ILE A 118 -4.60 11.37 -1.19
N SER A 119 -4.84 10.78 -0.03
CA SER A 119 -5.79 9.68 0.12
C SER A 119 -6.83 10.01 1.18
N ILE A 120 -8.09 9.69 0.90
CA ILE A 120 -9.21 9.84 1.83
C ILE A 120 -9.83 8.46 2.02
N GLN A 121 -10.08 8.09 3.27
CA GLN A 121 -10.66 6.82 3.70
C GLN A 121 -11.90 7.08 4.55
#